data_AF-A0A0D9A139-F1
#
_entry.id   AF-A0A0D9A139-F1
#
_cell.length_a   1.000
_cell.length_b   1.000
_cell.length_c   1.000
_cell.angle_alpha   90.00
_cell.angle_beta   90.00
_cell.angle_gamma   90.00
#
_symmetry.space_group_name_H-M   'P 1'
#
loop_
_entity.id
_entity.type
_entity.pdbx_description
1 polymer ?
#
loop_
_entity_poly.entity_id
_entity_poly.type
_entity_poly.pdbx_seq_one_letter_code
_entity_poly.pdbx_strand_id
1 'polypeptide(L)' 'IRSDPNVKAFYDALIARGKRKMQAICAVMRKYLTGLWACIRAGEDFDTAKLFSEKHLLKA' A
#
# COMPACT_ATOMS: atom_id res chain seq x y z
N ILE A 1 -4.95 5.50 -3.36
CA ILE A 1 -5.49 5.93 -2.04
C ILE A 1 -6.99 6.17 -2.10
N ARG A 2 -7.53 7.00 -3.02
CA ARG A 2 -8.99 7.23 -3.08
C ARG A 2 -9.79 6.09 -3.73
N SER A 3 -9.22 5.37 -4.69
CA SER A 3 -9.93 4.33 -5.45
C SER A 3 -9.71 2.90 -4.95
N ASP A 4 -8.74 2.67 -4.06
CA ASP A 4 -8.40 1.32 -3.59
C ASP A 4 -8.48 1.26 -2.04
N PRO A 5 -9.39 0.44 -1.49
CA PRO A 5 -9.65 0.37 -0.05
C PRO A 5 -8.46 -0.20 0.74
N ASN A 6 -7.66 -1.11 0.15
CA ASN A 6 -6.51 -1.70 0.83
C ASN A 6 -5.39 -0.68 1.04
N VAL A 7 -5.19 0.18 0.05
CA VAL A 7 -4.20 1.26 0.09
C VAL A 7 -4.61 2.33 1.08
N LYS A 8 -5.91 2.64 1.15
CA LYS A 8 -6.45 3.59 2.12
C LYS A 8 -6.23 3.09 3.55
N ALA A 9 -6.56 1.83 3.84
CA ALA A 9 -6.35 1.24 5.15
C ALA A 9 -4.87 1.25 5.59
N PHE A 10 -3.95 0.94 4.67
CA PHE A 10 -2.51 1.03 4.96
C PHE A 10 -2.05 2.47 5.22
N TYR A 11 -2.57 3.45 4.47
CA TYR A 11 -2.30 4.86 4.70
C TYR A 11 -2.85 5.31 6.06
N ASP A 12 -4.10 5.00 6.37
CA ASP A 12 -4.75 5.38 7.63
C ASP A 12 -4.05 4.75 8.84
N ALA A 13 -3.62 3.48 8.73
CA ALA A 13 -2.80 2.84 9.76
C ALA A 13 -1.45 3.52 10.00
N LEU A 14 -0.84 4.15 8.98
CA LEU A 14 0.39 4.92 9.13
C LEU A 14 0.13 6.28 9.79
N ILE A 15 -1.00 6.91 9.49
CA ILE A 15 -1.43 8.16 10.13
C ILE A 15 -1.77 7.91 11.61
N ALA A 16 -2.50 6.83 11.92
CA ALA A 16 -2.84 6.44 13.29
C ALA A 16 -1.60 6.17 14.15
N ARG A 17 -0.49 5.71 13.53
CA ARG A 17 0.82 5.55 14.19
C ARG A 17 1.57 6.88 14.40
N GLY A 18 0.98 8.03 14.04
CA GLY A 18 1.57 9.35 14.23
C GLY A 18 2.52 9.81 13.11
N LYS A 19 2.58 9.11 11.97
CA LYS A 19 3.44 9.54 10.85
C LYS A 19 2.85 10.75 10.14
N ARG A 20 3.73 11.65 9.67
CA ARG A 20 3.29 12.79 8.85
C ARG A 20 2.66 12.29 7.54
N LYS A 21 1.64 12.99 7.05
CA LYS A 21 0.92 12.64 5.80
C LYS A 21 1.86 12.37 4.63
N MET A 22 2.89 13.20 4.44
CA MET A 22 3.89 12.99 3.40
C MET A 22 4.70 11.71 3.57
N GLN A 23 5.05 11.34 4.80
CA GLN A 23 5.77 10.09 5.06
C GLN A 23 4.91 8.87 4.77
N ALA A 24 3.61 8.94 5.08
CA ALA A 24 2.66 7.89 4.77
C ALA A 24 2.49 7.72 3.24
N ILE A 25 2.39 8.83 2.49
CA ILE A 25 2.34 8.81 1.02
C ILE A 25 3.63 8.22 0.42
N CYS A 26 4.81 8.64 0.89
CA CYS A 26 6.08 8.09 0.41
C CYS A 26 6.20 6.59 0.71
N ALA A 27 5.70 6.11 1.86
CA ALA A 27 5.68 4.69 2.18
C ALA A 27 4.77 3.90 1.23
N VAL A 28 3.60 4.45 0.88
CA VAL A 28 2.71 3.86 -0.13
C VAL A 28 3.41 3.80 -1.49
N MET A 29 3.99 4.91 -1.95
CA MET A 29 4.69 4.97 -3.25
C MET A 29 5.85 3.99 -3.35
N ARG A 30 6.69 3.90 -2.31
CA ARG A 30 7.80 2.95 -2.28
C ARG A 30 7.30 1.51 -2.40
N LYS A 31 6.18 1.19 -1.74
CA LYS A 31 5.57 -0.14 -1.80
C LYS A 31 5.03 -0.46 -3.19
N TYR A 32 4.40 0.51 -3.86
CA TYR A 32 3.96 0.38 -5.25
C TYR A 32 5.12 0.11 -6.21
N LEU A 33 6.20 0.88 -6.10
CA LEU A 33 7.36 0.73 -6.97
C LEU A 33 7.95 -0.68 -6.87
N THR A 34 8.14 -1.18 -5.64
CA THR A 34 8.65 -2.54 -5.42
C THR A 34 7.68 -3.62 -5.90
N GLY A 35 6.38 -3.44 -5.67
CA GLY A 35 5.35 -4.37 -6.13
C GLY A 35 5.28 -4.47 -7.65
N LEU A 36 5.25 -3.33 -8.32
CA LEU A 36 5.22 -3.27 -9.78
C LEU A 36 6.47 -3.89 -10.40
N TRP A 37 7.65 -3.58 -9.85
CA TRP A 37 8.89 -4.18 -10.32
C TRP A 37 8.93 -5.70 -10.13
N ALA A 38 8.39 -6.21 -9.03
CA ALA A 38 8.26 -7.66 -8.81
C ALA A 38 7.32 -8.32 -9.83
N CYS A 39 6.17 -7.70 -10.14
CA CYS A 39 5.24 -8.17 -11.17
C CYS A 39 5.88 -8.18 -12.56
N ILE A 40 6.57 -7.10 -12.94
CA ILE A 40 7.30 -7.00 -14.22
C ILE A 40 8.33 -8.13 -14.34
N ARG A 41 9.08 -8.40 -13.26
CA ARG A 41 10.10 -9.45 -13.26
C ARG A 41 9.50 -10.86 -13.30
N ALA A 42 8.33 -11.06 -12.71
CA ALA A 42 7.64 -12.34 -12.70
C ALA A 42 6.80 -12.59 -13.97
N GLY A 43 6.51 -11.54 -14.75
CA GLY A 43 5.57 -11.61 -15.87
C GLY A 43 4.12 -11.82 -15.42
N GLU A 44 3.79 -11.47 -14.17
CA GLU A 44 2.45 -11.58 -13.62
C GLU A 44 1.70 -10.26 -13.71
N ASP A 45 0.37 -10.35 -13.82
CA ASP A 45 -0.50 -9.19 -13.72
C ASP A 45 -0.39 -8.53 -12.34
N PHE A 46 -0.40 -7.20 -12.35
CA PHE A 46 -0.32 -6.42 -11.13
C PHE A 46 -1.63 -6.51 -10.34
N ASP A 47 -1.55 -7.07 -9.13
CA ASP A 47 -2.67 -7.18 -8.22
C ASP A 47 -2.40 -6.40 -6.92
N THR A 48 -3.22 -5.39 -6.64
CA THR A 48 -3.12 -4.59 -5.41
C THR A 48 -3.45 -5.38 -4.16
N ALA A 49 -4.28 -6.43 -4.24
CA ALA A 49 -4.61 -7.29 -3.10
C ALA A 49 -3.41 -8.14 -2.65
N LYS A 50 -2.58 -8.62 -3.58
CA LYS A 50 -1.31 -9.30 -3.27
C LYS A 50 -0.30 -8.35 -2.63
N LEU A 51 -0.32 -7.07 -3.00
CA LEU A 51 0.65 -6.08 -2.53
C LEU A 51 0.30 -5.51 -1.14
N PHE A 52 -0.97 -5.23 -0.88
CA PHE A 52 -1.45 -4.67 0.38
C PHE A 52 -2.24 -5.72 1.16
N SER A 53 -1.59 -6.34 2.16
CA SER A 53 -2.25 -7.32 3.03
C SER A 53 -3.50 -6.75 3.72
N GLU A 54 -4.58 -7.52 3.68
CA GLU A 54 -5.85 -7.26 4.37
C GLU A 54 -5.70 -7.09 5.89
N LYS A 55 -4.57 -7.53 6.48
CA LYS A 55 -4.24 -7.29 7.89
C LYS A 55 -4.28 -5.80 8.27
N HIS A 56 -4.14 -4.90 7.30
CA HIS A 56 -4.25 -3.47 7.52
C HIS A 56 -5.69 -2.95 7.54
N LEU A 57 -6.66 -3.68 7.01
CA LEU A 57 -8.11 -3.38 7.14
C LEU A 57 -8.62 -3.68 8.54
N LEU A 58 -8.10 -4.73 9.20
CA LEU A 58 -8.54 -5.17 10.53
C LEU A 58 -8.09 -4.26 11.70
N LYS A 59 -7.20 -3.29 11.42
CA LYS A 59 -6.60 -2.40 12.44
C LYS A 59 -6.78 -0.91 12.11
N ALA A 60 -7.56 -0.57 11.09
CA ALA A 60 -7.86 0.80 10.70
C ALA A 60 -9.07 1.34 11.47
#